data_AF-A0A920UCP4-F1
#
_entry.id   AF-A0A920UCP4-F1
#
_cell.length_a   1.000
_cell.length_b   1.000
_cell.length_c   1.000
_cell.angle_alpha   90.00
_cell.angle_beta   90.00
_cell.angle_gamma   90.00
#
_symmetry.space_group_name_H-M   'P 1'
#
loop_
_entity.id
_entity.type
_entity.pdbx_description
1 polymer ?
#
loop_
_entity_poly.entity_id
_entity_poly.type
_entity_poly.pdbx_seq_one_letter_code
_entity_poly.pdbx_strand_id
1 'polypeptide(L)'
;MVKVETDLDKAIEDADVVMALRLQQERQQAGFLPSLREYIRRWQVTGSRLERAKPGNMVMHPGPMNEGIEISKMLLMVETP
;
A
#
# COMPACT_ATOMS: atom_id res chain seq x y z
N MET A 1 -6.38 -2.91 -21.25
CA MET A 1 -5.05 -3.56 -21.17
C MET A 1 -4.68 -3.65 -19.70
N VAL A 2 -4.07 -4.75 -19.26
CA VAL A 2 -3.61 -4.94 -17.88
C VAL A 2 -2.08 -4.95 -17.88
N LYS A 3 -1.47 -4.25 -16.92
CA LYS A 3 -0.02 -4.28 -16.67
C LYS A 3 0.23 -4.84 -15.27
N VAL A 4 1.32 -5.57 -15.11
CA VAL A 4 1.77 -6.09 -13.81
C VAL A 4 3.11 -5.45 -13.49
N GLU A 5 3.23 -4.90 -12.30
CA GLU A 5 4.45 -4.31 -11.77
C GLU A 5 4.63 -4.79 -10.33
N THR A 6 5.87 -5.06 -9.94
CA THR A 6 6.22 -5.61 -8.61
C THR A 6 6.86 -4.56 -7.71
N ASP A 7 7.38 -3.49 -8.31
CA ASP A 7 7.89 -2.32 -7.62
C ASP A 7 6.75 -1.32 -7.38
N LEU A 8 6.35 -1.16 -6.11
CA LEU A 8 5.26 -0.25 -5.75
C LEU A 8 5.54 1.20 -6.14
N ASP A 9 6.81 1.63 -6.09
CA ASP A 9 7.16 3.03 -6.39
C ASP A 9 6.97 3.36 -7.86
N LYS A 10 7.08 2.37 -8.75
CA LYS A 10 6.74 2.48 -10.18
C LYS A 10 5.26 2.30 -10.42
N ALA A 11 4.62 1.37 -9.71
CA ALA A 11 3.21 1.07 -9.91
C ALA A 11 2.27 2.22 -9.50
N ILE A 12 2.72 3.09 -8.58
CA ILE A 12 1.95 4.25 -8.11
C ILE A 12 2.05 5.46 -9.07
N GLU A 13 3.03 5.49 -9.96
CA GLU A 13 3.21 6.61 -10.89
C GLU A 13 1.93 6.86 -11.71
N ASP A 14 1.48 8.11 -11.71
CA ASP A 14 0.27 8.58 -12.39
C ASP A 14 -1.05 7.90 -11.96
N ALA A 15 -1.08 7.19 -10.83
CA ALA A 15 -2.29 6.55 -10.33
C ALA A 15 -3.33 7.58 -9.84
N ASP A 16 -4.58 7.44 -10.29
CA ASP A 16 -5.74 8.18 -9.74
C ASP A 16 -6.21 7.57 -8.42
N VAL A 17 -6.07 6.24 -8.28
CA VAL A 17 -6.48 5.47 -7.09
C VAL A 17 -5.40 4.45 -6.73
N VAL A 18 -5.00 4.43 -5.47
CA VAL A 18 -4.11 3.42 -4.89
C VAL A 18 -4.92 2.56 -3.93
N MET A 19 -5.19 1.31 -4.31
CA MET A 19 -5.91 0.36 -3.47
C MET A 19 -4.95 -0.59 -2.78
N ALA A 20 -4.77 -0.43 -1.47
CA ALA A 20 -4.04 -1.39 -0.65
C ALA A 20 -4.96 -2.57 -0.26
N LEU A 21 -4.37 -3.75 -0.12
CA LEU A 21 -5.08 -4.96 0.30
C LEU A 21 -4.44 -5.51 1.58
N ARG A 22 -5.27 -6.05 2.47
CA ARG A 22 -4.82 -6.64 3.74
C ARG A 22 -3.80 -7.75 3.51
N LEU A 23 -2.65 -7.64 4.16
CA LEU A 23 -1.69 -8.72 4.28
C LEU A 23 -2.24 -9.79 5.23
N GLN A 24 -2.63 -10.94 4.67
CA GLN A 24 -3.14 -12.07 5.45
C GLN A 24 -1.99 -12.92 5.98
N GLN A 25 -1.32 -12.43 7.03
CA GLN A 25 -0.17 -13.08 7.66
C GLN A 25 -0.48 -14.52 8.08
N GLU A 26 -1.70 -14.76 8.57
CA GLU A 26 -2.20 -16.06 8.99
C GLU A 26 -2.20 -17.13 7.87
N ARG A 27 -2.15 -16.69 6.60
CA ARG A 27 -2.10 -17.58 5.41
C ARG A 27 -0.71 -17.77 4.85
N GLN A 28 0.30 -17.06 5.36
CA GLN A 28 1.68 -17.09 4.87
C GLN A 28 2.49 -18.26 5.49
N GLN A 29 1.86 -19.42 5.69
CA GLN A 29 2.48 -20.59 6.34
C GLN A 29 3.67 -21.18 5.55
N ALA A 30 3.76 -20.88 4.25
CA ALA A 30 4.81 -21.37 3.37
C ALA A 30 6.03 -20.42 3.25
N GLY A 31 6.09 -19.33 4.03
CA GLY A 31 7.30 -18.50 4.13
C GLY A 31 7.60 -17.59 2.94
N PHE A 32 6.59 -17.18 2.16
CA PHE A 32 6.79 -16.31 0.99
C PHE A 32 7.22 -14.87 1.35
N LEU A 33 7.07 -14.46 2.62
CA LEU A 33 7.52 -13.17 3.11
C LEU A 33 8.83 -13.31 3.89
N PRO A 34 9.91 -12.60 3.50
CA PRO A 34 11.17 -12.63 4.26
C PRO A 34 11.02 -12.12 5.70
N SER A 35 10.24 -11.06 5.91
CA SER A 35 9.75 -10.60 7.21
C SER A 35 8.66 -9.55 7.02
N LEU A 36 7.87 -9.30 8.06
CA LEU A 36 6.90 -8.18 8.07
C LEU A 36 7.60 -6.83 7.87
N ARG A 37 8.80 -6.65 8.44
CA ARG A 37 9.61 -5.44 8.29
C ARG A 37 10.04 -5.21 6.83
N GLU A 38 10.41 -6.28 6.13
CA GLU A 38 10.73 -6.23 4.71
C GLU A 38 9.51 -5.81 3.89
N TYR A 39 8.34 -6.38 4.21
CA TYR A 39 7.09 -6.05 3.54
C TYR A 39 6.75 -4.56 3.68
N ILE A 40 6.76 -4.05 4.92
CA ILE A 40 6.49 -2.64 5.21
C ILE A 40 7.45 -1.74 4.43
N ARG A 41 8.75 -2.04 4.43
CA ARG A 41 9.74 -1.22 3.72
C ARG A 41 9.50 -1.18 2.21
N ARG A 42 9.05 -2.28 1.62
CA ARG A 42 8.91 -2.41 0.16
C ARG A 42 7.54 -1.98 -0.36
N TRP A 43 6.46 -2.25 0.38
CA TRP A 43 5.09 -2.16 -0.15
C TRP A 43 4.11 -1.39 0.74
N GLN A 44 4.53 -0.79 1.86
CA GLN A 44 3.63 0.13 2.57
C GLN A 44 3.33 1.35 1.69
N VAL A 45 2.05 1.70 1.60
CA VAL A 45 1.62 2.99 1.04
C VAL A 45 1.90 4.07 2.08
N THR A 46 2.74 5.04 1.71
CA THR A 46 3.13 6.19 2.54
C THR A 46 2.81 7.48 1.82
N GLY A 47 2.64 8.59 2.57
CA GLY A 47 2.44 9.90 1.96
C GLY A 47 3.54 10.29 0.96
N SER A 48 4.80 10.02 1.30
CA SER A 48 5.95 10.26 0.42
C SER A 48 5.92 9.46 -0.90
N ARG A 49 5.29 8.29 -0.92
CA ARG A 49 5.10 7.53 -2.16
C ARG A 49 3.94 8.08 -2.98
N LEU A 50 2.88 8.54 -2.31
CA LEU A 50 1.72 9.15 -2.96
C LEU A 50 2.05 10.51 -3.61
N GLU A 51 3.17 11.15 -3.26
CA GLU A 51 3.70 12.30 -4.00
C GLU A 51 4.02 11.97 -5.48
N ARG A 52 4.19 10.69 -5.82
CA ARG A 52 4.39 10.21 -7.20
C ARG A 52 3.09 9.91 -7.94
N ALA A 53 1.99 9.76 -7.21
CA ALA A 53 0.68 9.59 -7.80
C ALA A 53 0.16 10.91 -8.35
N LYS A 54 -0.99 10.90 -9.02
CA LYS A 54 -1.60 12.14 -9.48
C LYS A 54 -1.98 13.04 -8.31
N PRO A 55 -1.92 14.37 -8.47
CA PRO A 55 -2.56 15.30 -7.54
C PRO A 55 -4.05 14.95 -7.38
N GLY A 56 -4.53 14.86 -6.13
CA GLY A 56 -5.90 14.45 -5.84
C GLY A 56 -6.15 12.94 -5.91
N ASN A 57 -5.10 12.12 -5.91
CA ASN A 57 -5.24 10.66 -5.81
C ASN A 57 -6.04 10.24 -4.56
N MET A 58 -6.72 9.10 -4.67
CA MET A 58 -7.45 8.48 -3.56
C MET A 58 -6.74 7.22 -3.08
N VAL A 59 -6.68 7.05 -1.76
CA VAL A 59 -6.26 5.78 -1.14
C VAL A 59 -7.50 5.00 -0.75
N MET A 60 -7.57 3.73 -1.16
CA MET A 60 -8.68 2.83 -0.84
C MET A 60 -8.17 1.57 -0.15
N HIS A 61 -9.04 0.98 0.68
CA HIS A 61 -8.80 -0.32 1.28
C HIS A 61 -10.14 -1.04 1.54
N PRO A 62 -10.31 -2.32 1.15
CA PRO A 62 -11.60 -3.02 1.28
C PRO A 62 -11.93 -3.42 2.73
N GLY A 63 -10.94 -3.41 3.62
CA GLY A 63 -11.09 -3.71 5.04
C GLY A 63 -11.19 -5.21 5.37
N PRO A 64 -11.00 -5.60 6.64
CA PRO A 64 -10.34 -4.81 7.69
C PRO A 64 -8.86 -4.57 7.35
N MET A 65 -8.28 -3.47 7.82
CA MET A 65 -6.90 -3.08 7.47
C MET A 65 -5.94 -3.35 8.63
N ASN A 66 -4.68 -3.70 8.34
CA ASN A 66 -3.63 -3.71 9.35
C ASN A 66 -2.91 -2.35 9.35
N GLU A 67 -3.34 -1.47 10.24
CA GLU A 67 -2.81 -0.11 10.35
C GLU A 67 -1.30 -0.06 10.59
N GLY A 68 -0.58 0.73 9.79
CA GLY A 68 0.88 0.79 9.87
C GLY A 68 1.60 -0.40 9.26
N ILE A 69 0.88 -1.32 8.61
CA ILE A 69 1.46 -2.38 7.77
C ILE A 69 1.24 -2.03 6.31
N GLU A 70 0.00 -2.07 5.80
CA GLU A 70 -0.26 -1.81 4.38
C GLU A 70 -0.33 -0.32 4.05
N ILE A 71 -0.94 0.46 4.96
CA ILE A 71 -1.02 1.92 4.86
C ILE A 71 -0.36 2.51 6.10
N SER A 72 0.45 3.56 5.90
CA SER A 72 1.12 4.23 7.02
C SER A 72 0.10 4.88 7.95
N LYS A 73 0.38 4.85 9.27
CA LYS A 73 -0.54 5.43 10.27
C LYS A 73 -0.78 6.93 10.05
N MET A 74 0.23 7.64 9.55
CA MET A 74 0.13 9.06 9.26
C MET A 74 -0.94 9.38 8.21
N LEU A 75 -1.16 8.49 7.23
CA LEU A 75 -2.22 8.67 6.24
C LEU A 75 -3.62 8.47 6.81
N LEU A 76 -3.76 7.69 7.88
CA LEU A 76 -5.05 7.41 8.53
C LEU A 76 -5.49 8.53 9.46
N MET A 77 -4.53 9.32 9.95
CA MET A 77 -4.79 10.48 10.81
C MET A 77 -5.24 11.71 10.02
N VAL A 78 -5.08 11.68 8.69
CA VAL A 78 -5.64 12.68 7.80
C VAL A 78 -6.95 12.09 7.29
N GLU A 79 -8.06 12.43 7.95
CA GLU A 79 -9.36 12.26 7.30
C GLU A 79 -9.29 13.06 6.00
N THR A 80 -9.24 12.36 4.87
CA THR A 80 -9.53 12.99 3.58
C THR A 80 -10.94 13.58 3.67
N PRO A 81 -11.16 14.82 3.18
CA PRO A 81 -12.43 15.54 3.33
C PRO A 81 -13.64 14.77 2.78
#